data_AF-A0AAW8U804-F1
#
_entry.id   AF-A0AAW8U804-F1
#
_cell.length_a   1.000
_cell.length_b   1.000
_cell.length_c   1.000
_cell.angle_alpha   90.00
_cell.angle_beta   90.00
_cell.angle_gamma   90.00
#
_symmetry.space_group_name_H-M   'P 1'
#
loop_
_entity.id
_entity.type
_entity.pdbx_description
1 polymer ?
#
loop_
_entity_poly.entity_id
_entity_poly.type
_entity_poly.pdbx_seq_one_letter_code
_entity_poly.pdbx_strand_id
1 'polypeptide(L)'
;MGRLGIMSDLHVDINKLGQFELELLTDLLHERKITHLHLGGDTANQVAILLDTLSFIESKGISTTFNFGNHELPSIKETIEMEDYPDSRFLNHSYKELNDQLVLLGVNGWYDYSFALEKDYDKIVAAKNLYWYDRIIERPLNDPDMLVSILKELKYSLDALKNAGKQVIVATHFVPKQEFVRYFDGEYERWNQINAFLGAKATGELLETYDNIQQVVFGHTHRRIDNQVINGTSYSARPLGYFYEWHLTKDFMLENKLMTSFNPYKVRRILRNQQDEFNEYRAKHLKSEFNQALTIIDY
;
A
#
# COMPACT_ATOMS: atom_id res chain seq x y z
N MET A 1 -23.86 -2.25 -11.37
CA MET A 1 -22.86 -1.19 -11.14
C MET A 1 -22.20 -1.51 -9.83
N GLY A 2 -20.95 -1.96 -9.91
CA GLY A 2 -20.15 -2.32 -8.75
C GLY A 2 -19.32 -1.12 -8.29
N ARG A 3 -18.70 -1.28 -7.13
CA ARG A 3 -17.82 -0.26 -6.57
C ARG A 3 -16.63 -0.95 -5.94
N LEU A 4 -15.46 -0.60 -6.44
CA LEU A 4 -14.18 -1.10 -5.99
C LEU A 4 -13.70 -0.22 -4.84
N GLY A 5 -13.38 -0.83 -3.71
CA GLY A 5 -12.57 -0.24 -2.66
C GLY A 5 -11.13 -0.70 -2.81
N ILE A 6 -10.16 0.21 -2.66
CA ILE A 6 -8.74 -0.15 -2.56
C ILE A 6 -8.18 0.50 -1.30
N MET A 7 -7.50 -0.31 -0.48
CA MET A 7 -6.79 0.12 0.73
C MET A 7 -5.42 -0.54 0.77
N SER A 8 -4.44 0.11 1.40
CA SER A 8 -3.09 -0.45 1.62
C SER A 8 -2.59 -0.06 3.01
N ASP A 9 -1.52 -0.70 3.45
CA ASP A 9 -0.82 -0.35 4.68
C ASP A 9 -1.75 -0.42 5.92
N LEU A 10 -2.65 -1.43 5.95
CA LEU A 10 -3.55 -1.64 7.08
C LEU A 10 -2.75 -2.00 8.34
N HIS A 11 -1.64 -2.73 8.18
CA HIS A 11 -0.79 -3.20 9.26
C HIS A 11 -1.59 -3.76 10.44
N VAL A 12 -2.53 -4.67 10.16
CA VAL A 12 -3.57 -5.19 11.07
C VAL A 12 -2.99 -5.62 12.42
N ASP A 13 -1.83 -6.26 12.39
CA ASP A 13 -1.09 -6.74 13.56
C ASP A 13 -0.43 -5.59 14.36
N ILE A 14 0.23 -4.64 13.70
CA ILE A 14 0.87 -3.49 14.36
C ILE A 14 -0.16 -2.52 14.91
N ASN A 15 -1.23 -2.28 14.15
CA ASN A 15 -2.32 -1.39 14.49
C ASN A 15 -3.35 -2.04 15.42
N LYS A 16 -3.23 -3.35 15.68
CA LYS A 16 -4.17 -4.12 16.52
C LYS A 16 -5.61 -3.90 16.06
N LEU A 17 -5.87 -4.16 14.78
CA LEU A 17 -7.23 -4.15 14.22
C LEU A 17 -7.86 -5.51 14.54
N GLY A 18 -8.54 -5.60 15.68
CA GLY A 18 -9.24 -6.81 16.10
C GLY A 18 -10.63 -6.90 15.49
N GLN A 19 -11.45 -7.82 16.01
CA GLN A 19 -12.81 -8.02 15.51
C GLN A 19 -13.63 -6.72 15.50
N PHE A 20 -13.61 -5.94 16.59
CA PHE A 20 -14.35 -4.68 16.67
C PHE A 20 -13.94 -3.68 15.59
N GLU A 21 -12.63 -3.48 15.38
CA GLU A 21 -12.15 -2.57 14.34
C GLU A 21 -12.46 -3.06 12.93
N LEU A 22 -12.37 -4.37 12.68
CA LEU A 22 -12.72 -4.94 11.40
C LEU A 22 -14.23 -4.86 11.13
N GLU A 23 -15.08 -4.94 12.17
CA GLU A 23 -16.53 -4.70 12.04
C GLU A 23 -16.80 -3.24 11.63
N LEU A 24 -16.11 -2.25 12.24
CA LEU A 24 -16.21 -0.85 11.81
C LEU A 24 -15.78 -0.65 10.34
N LEU A 25 -14.75 -1.37 9.90
CA LEU A 25 -14.32 -1.35 8.51
C LEU A 25 -15.40 -1.94 7.60
N THR A 26 -15.96 -3.11 7.90
CA THR A 26 -16.98 -3.71 7.03
C THR A 26 -18.27 -2.91 7.01
N ASP A 27 -18.67 -2.31 8.13
CA ASP A 27 -19.80 -1.38 8.20
C ASP A 27 -19.59 -0.18 7.26
N LEU A 28 -18.39 0.42 7.28
CA LEU A 28 -18.04 1.49 6.35
C LEU A 28 -18.10 1.02 4.89
N LEU A 29 -17.56 -0.16 4.59
CA LEU A 29 -17.57 -0.71 3.23
C LEU A 29 -19.02 -0.90 2.73
N HIS A 30 -19.92 -1.37 3.58
CA HIS A 30 -21.36 -1.46 3.26
C HIS A 30 -22.02 -0.07 3.10
N GLU A 31 -21.74 0.88 3.99
CA GLU A 31 -22.22 2.28 3.88
C GLU A 31 -21.79 2.92 2.56
N ARG A 32 -20.56 2.63 2.12
CA ARG A 32 -19.99 3.08 0.85
C ARG A 32 -20.42 2.24 -0.35
N LYS A 33 -21.19 1.17 -0.14
CA LYS A 33 -21.66 0.23 -1.18
C LYS A 33 -20.52 -0.43 -1.95
N ILE A 34 -19.40 -0.69 -1.28
CA ILE A 34 -18.28 -1.44 -1.86
C ILE A 34 -18.73 -2.87 -2.13
N THR A 35 -18.54 -3.33 -3.37
CA THR A 35 -18.86 -4.69 -3.80
C THR A 35 -17.63 -5.59 -3.88
N HIS A 36 -16.46 -4.98 -4.09
CA HIS A 36 -15.17 -5.65 -4.11
C HIS A 36 -14.13 -4.80 -3.38
N LEU A 37 -13.34 -5.40 -2.50
CA LEU A 37 -12.23 -4.75 -1.82
C LEU A 37 -10.90 -5.34 -2.29
N HIS A 38 -9.95 -4.49 -2.62
CA HIS A 38 -8.57 -4.89 -2.86
C HIS A 38 -7.65 -4.38 -1.76
N LEU A 39 -6.84 -5.27 -1.19
CA LEU A 39 -5.78 -4.93 -0.24
C LEU A 39 -4.44 -4.84 -0.98
N GLY A 40 -3.98 -3.61 -1.22
CA GLY A 40 -2.84 -3.23 -2.05
C GLY A 40 -1.48 -3.31 -1.35
N GLY A 41 -1.23 -4.39 -0.60
CA GLY A 41 0.00 -4.61 0.16
C GLY A 41 0.02 -4.00 1.56
N ASP A 42 0.93 -4.51 2.40
CA ASP A 42 1.13 -4.13 3.79
C ASP A 42 -0.15 -4.21 4.64
N THR A 43 -0.89 -5.29 4.42
CA THR A 43 -2.02 -5.65 5.27
C THR A 43 -1.56 -6.14 6.65
N ALA A 44 -0.50 -6.96 6.72
CA ALA A 44 0.05 -7.51 7.95
C ALA A 44 1.47 -8.04 7.75
N ASN A 45 2.26 -8.22 8.83
CA ASN A 45 3.60 -8.83 8.68
C ASN A 45 3.59 -10.34 8.39
N GLN A 46 2.44 -11.00 8.59
CA GLN A 46 2.30 -12.44 8.36
C GLN A 46 1.18 -12.69 7.35
N VAL A 47 1.48 -13.46 6.30
CA VAL A 47 0.48 -13.81 5.27
C VAL A 47 -0.75 -14.47 5.89
N ALA A 48 -0.60 -15.30 6.93
CA ALA A 48 -1.75 -15.91 7.62
C ALA A 48 -2.73 -14.86 8.19
N ILE A 49 -2.22 -13.76 8.77
CA ILE A 49 -3.07 -12.69 9.33
C ILE A 49 -3.74 -11.90 8.20
N LEU A 50 -3.04 -11.67 7.08
CA LEU A 50 -3.63 -11.11 5.88
C LEU A 50 -4.80 -11.99 5.39
N LEU A 51 -4.61 -13.31 5.29
CA LEU A 51 -5.64 -14.23 4.81
C LEU A 51 -6.84 -14.32 5.77
N ASP A 52 -6.60 -14.28 7.08
CA ASP A 52 -7.66 -14.22 8.09
C ASP A 52 -8.46 -12.92 7.97
N THR A 53 -7.79 -11.80 7.70
CA THR A 53 -8.44 -10.49 7.48
C THR A 53 -9.34 -10.52 6.25
N LEU A 54 -8.86 -11.05 5.12
CA LEU A 54 -9.67 -11.22 3.91
C LEU A 54 -10.88 -12.11 4.17
N SER A 55 -10.66 -13.26 4.82
CA SER A 55 -11.73 -14.21 5.14
C SER A 55 -12.79 -13.61 6.06
N PHE A 56 -12.39 -12.77 7.02
CA PHE A 56 -13.32 -12.02 7.84
C PHE A 56 -14.18 -11.07 7.00
N ILE A 57 -13.58 -10.30 6.10
CA ILE A 57 -14.30 -9.35 5.24
C ILE A 57 -15.25 -10.09 4.27
N GLU A 58 -14.81 -11.22 3.71
CA GLU A 58 -15.63 -12.08 2.85
C GLU A 58 -16.81 -12.70 3.61
N SER A 59 -16.63 -13.04 4.89
CA SER A 59 -17.72 -13.51 5.75
C SER A 59 -18.83 -12.47 5.95
N LYS A 60 -18.54 -11.18 5.70
CA LYS A 60 -19.52 -10.08 5.69
C LYS A 60 -20.12 -9.81 4.29
N GLY A 61 -19.78 -10.63 3.29
CA GLY A 61 -20.38 -10.57 1.96
C GLY A 61 -19.71 -9.58 0.99
N ILE A 62 -18.46 -9.19 1.24
CA ILE A 62 -17.66 -8.35 0.34
C ILE A 62 -16.57 -9.20 -0.28
N SER A 63 -16.55 -9.31 -1.62
CA SER A 63 -15.51 -10.04 -2.35
C SER A 63 -14.14 -9.37 -2.17
N THR A 64 -13.07 -10.15 -2.07
CA THR A 64 -11.74 -9.59 -1.84
C THR A 64 -10.66 -10.08 -2.82
N THR A 65 -9.66 -9.24 -3.05
CA THR A 65 -8.38 -9.62 -3.66
C THR A 65 -7.24 -8.92 -2.92
N PHE A 66 -5.99 -9.34 -3.13
CA PHE A 66 -4.83 -8.69 -2.53
C PHE A 66 -3.58 -8.82 -3.40
N ASN A 67 -2.62 -7.93 -3.19
CA ASN A 67 -1.21 -8.13 -3.55
C ASN A 67 -0.35 -7.95 -2.29
N PHE A 68 0.90 -8.39 -2.32
CA PHE A 68 1.84 -8.19 -1.21
C PHE A 68 2.49 -6.81 -1.27
N GLY A 69 2.74 -6.25 -0.09
CA GLY A 69 3.72 -5.20 0.13
C GLY A 69 5.00 -5.78 0.69
N ASN A 70 5.93 -4.93 1.13
CA ASN A 70 7.19 -5.41 1.69
C ASN A 70 7.02 -6.06 3.08
N HIS A 71 5.92 -5.80 3.79
CA HIS A 71 5.71 -6.34 5.14
C HIS A 71 5.29 -7.81 5.16
N GLU A 72 4.59 -8.30 4.13
CA GLU A 72 4.20 -9.71 4.04
C GLU A 72 5.35 -10.64 3.64
N LEU A 73 6.22 -10.16 2.73
CA LEU A 73 7.26 -10.96 2.08
C LEU A 73 8.19 -11.72 3.04
N PRO A 74 8.67 -11.14 4.17
CA PRO A 74 9.52 -11.85 5.13
C PRO A 74 8.90 -13.11 5.75
N SER A 75 7.57 -13.22 5.76
CA SER A 75 6.88 -14.39 6.33
C SER A 75 6.72 -15.55 5.35
N ILE A 76 7.06 -15.34 4.08
CA ILE A 76 6.99 -16.34 3.02
C ILE A 76 8.27 -17.18 3.03
N LYS A 77 8.13 -18.50 3.10
CA LYS A 77 9.25 -19.43 3.21
C LYS A 77 9.81 -19.82 1.84
N GLU A 78 8.93 -20.11 0.90
CA GLU A 78 9.30 -20.52 -0.44
C GLU A 78 9.38 -19.28 -1.33
N THR A 79 10.57 -18.91 -1.79
CA THR A 79 10.77 -17.65 -2.53
C THR A 79 9.89 -17.54 -3.79
N ILE A 80 9.51 -18.66 -4.41
CA ILE A 80 8.59 -18.67 -5.54
C ILE A 80 7.20 -18.12 -5.18
N GLU A 81 6.73 -18.38 -3.95
CA GLU A 81 5.43 -17.90 -3.47
C GLU A 81 5.39 -16.39 -3.23
N MET A 82 6.55 -15.72 -3.22
CA MET A 82 6.59 -14.25 -3.19
C MET A 82 6.05 -13.62 -4.46
N GLU A 83 6.13 -14.35 -5.59
CA GLU A 83 5.64 -13.88 -6.89
C GLU A 83 4.41 -14.67 -7.38
N ASP A 84 4.25 -15.93 -6.96
CA ASP A 84 3.14 -16.81 -7.33
C ASP A 84 2.55 -17.52 -6.09
N TYR A 85 1.86 -16.75 -5.25
CA TYR A 85 1.25 -17.28 -4.03
C TYR A 85 -0.01 -18.11 -4.37
N PRO A 86 -0.16 -19.32 -3.81
CA PRO A 86 -1.23 -20.24 -4.19
C PRO A 86 -2.59 -19.91 -3.54
N ASP A 87 -3.07 -18.68 -3.67
CA ASP A 87 -4.41 -18.24 -3.27
C ASP A 87 -5.11 -17.57 -4.47
N SER A 88 -6.34 -17.99 -4.77
CA SER A 88 -7.11 -17.45 -5.91
C SER A 88 -7.42 -15.95 -5.83
N ARG A 89 -7.31 -15.34 -4.64
CA ARG A 89 -7.52 -13.91 -4.40
C ARG A 89 -6.23 -13.10 -4.62
N PHE A 90 -5.08 -13.76 -4.74
CA PHE A 90 -3.79 -13.11 -4.94
C PHE A 90 -3.65 -12.59 -6.37
N LEU A 91 -3.31 -11.31 -6.49
CA LEU A 91 -3.07 -10.64 -7.76
C LEU A 91 -1.62 -10.16 -7.83
N ASN A 92 -0.83 -10.80 -8.68
CA ASN A 92 0.51 -10.33 -9.04
C ASN A 92 0.76 -10.63 -10.51
N HIS A 93 0.82 -9.58 -11.33
CA HIS A 93 0.77 -9.68 -12.80
C HIS A 93 -0.50 -10.36 -13.32
N SER A 94 -1.52 -10.54 -12.47
CA SER A 94 -2.81 -11.12 -12.78
C SER A 94 -3.93 -10.15 -12.40
N TYR A 95 -5.13 -10.38 -12.92
CA TYR A 95 -6.22 -9.41 -12.82
C TYR A 95 -7.54 -10.04 -12.41
N LYS A 96 -8.39 -9.20 -11.78
CA LYS A 96 -9.80 -9.47 -11.53
C LYS A 96 -10.64 -8.67 -12.52
N GLU A 97 -11.52 -9.33 -13.26
CA GLU A 97 -12.54 -8.62 -14.03
C GLU A 97 -13.52 -7.91 -13.08
N LEU A 98 -13.68 -6.60 -13.25
CA LEU A 98 -14.65 -5.81 -12.51
C LEU A 98 -15.97 -5.78 -13.28
N ASN A 99 -15.90 -5.58 -14.59
CA ASN A 99 -17.00 -5.73 -15.54
C ASN A 99 -16.45 -6.20 -16.92
N ASP A 100 -17.29 -6.20 -17.94
CA ASP A 100 -16.93 -6.66 -19.29
C ASP A 100 -15.75 -5.88 -19.91
N GLN A 101 -15.57 -4.60 -19.58
CA GLN A 101 -14.53 -3.74 -20.13
C GLN A 101 -13.39 -3.40 -19.16
N LEU A 102 -13.63 -3.34 -17.85
CA LEU A 102 -12.69 -2.87 -16.84
C LEU A 102 -12.16 -4.02 -15.98
N VAL A 103 -10.84 -4.03 -15.77
CA VAL A 103 -10.15 -4.98 -14.89
C VAL A 103 -9.35 -4.25 -13.81
N LEU A 104 -9.18 -4.93 -12.67
CA LEU A 104 -8.19 -4.60 -11.65
C LEU A 104 -6.97 -5.50 -11.83
N LEU A 105 -5.83 -4.93 -12.23
CA LEU A 105 -4.54 -5.59 -12.30
C LEU A 105 -3.76 -5.34 -11.00
N GLY A 106 -3.41 -6.41 -10.28
CA GLY A 106 -2.57 -6.32 -9.09
C GLY A 106 -1.11 -6.63 -9.41
N VAL A 107 -0.19 -5.93 -8.75
CA VAL A 107 1.25 -6.12 -8.86
C VAL A 107 1.85 -5.87 -7.48
N ASN A 108 2.73 -6.75 -6.99
CA ASN A 108 3.43 -6.47 -5.74
C ASN A 108 4.29 -5.19 -5.88
N GLY A 109 5.06 -5.13 -6.97
CA GLY A 109 6.00 -4.06 -7.27
C GLY A 109 7.33 -4.26 -6.52
N TRP A 110 8.29 -3.38 -6.80
CA TRP A 110 9.57 -3.32 -6.09
C TRP A 110 10.27 -1.96 -6.34
N TYR A 111 11.54 -1.86 -6.00
CA TYR A 111 12.37 -0.67 -6.21
C TYR A 111 13.73 -0.99 -6.84
N ASP A 112 14.34 0.01 -7.45
CA ASP A 112 15.66 -0.04 -8.11
C ASP A 112 16.62 1.05 -7.63
N TYR A 113 16.27 1.72 -6.53
CA TYR A 113 17.00 2.86 -5.97
C TYR A 113 17.00 4.14 -6.83
N SER A 114 16.23 4.21 -7.92
CA SER A 114 16.21 5.36 -8.83
C SER A 114 15.73 6.67 -8.19
N PHE A 115 15.02 6.60 -7.06
CA PHE A 115 14.60 7.76 -6.27
C PHE A 115 15.65 8.25 -5.25
N ALA A 116 16.77 7.54 -5.07
CA ALA A 116 17.82 7.94 -4.15
C ALA A 116 18.56 9.21 -4.62
N LEU A 117 18.93 10.07 -3.66
CA LEU A 117 19.89 11.16 -3.92
C LEU A 117 21.32 10.63 -4.00
N GLU A 118 21.68 9.70 -3.11
CA GLU A 118 22.93 8.93 -3.20
C GLU A 118 22.95 8.12 -4.50
N LYS A 119 24.10 8.05 -5.15
CA LYS A 119 24.31 7.37 -6.44
C LYS A 119 25.27 6.19 -6.33
N ASP A 120 26.00 6.11 -5.24
CA ASP A 120 26.86 4.97 -4.92
C ASP A 120 26.00 3.76 -4.51
N TYR A 121 25.99 2.74 -5.35
CA TYR A 121 25.22 1.51 -5.15
C TYR A 121 25.58 0.82 -3.83
N ASP A 122 26.86 0.68 -3.52
CA ASP A 122 27.31 -0.06 -2.34
C ASP A 122 26.88 0.65 -1.05
N LYS A 123 26.86 1.99 -1.05
CA LYS A 123 26.34 2.77 0.09
C LYS A 123 24.84 2.60 0.28
N ILE A 124 24.06 2.55 -0.81
CA ILE A 124 22.61 2.32 -0.73
C ILE A 124 22.34 0.93 -0.17
N VAL A 125 23.03 -0.10 -0.66
CA VAL A 125 22.91 -1.47 -0.16
C VAL A 125 23.34 -1.57 1.31
N ALA A 126 24.44 -0.94 1.69
CA ALA A 126 24.88 -0.90 3.08
C ALA A 126 23.82 -0.25 4.00
N ALA A 127 23.19 0.83 3.55
CA ALA A 127 22.10 1.47 4.28
C ALA A 127 20.87 0.58 4.43
N LYS A 128 20.47 -0.12 3.35
CA LYS A 128 19.38 -1.12 3.38
C LYS A 128 19.66 -2.16 4.45
N ASN A 129 20.84 -2.77 4.41
CA ASN A 129 21.24 -3.85 5.30
C ASN A 129 21.37 -3.43 6.76
N LEU A 130 21.56 -2.13 7.03
CA LEU A 130 21.71 -1.62 8.39
C LEU A 130 20.39 -1.19 9.01
N TYR A 131 19.50 -0.53 8.24
CA TYR A 131 18.36 0.19 8.82
C TYR A 131 17.00 -0.17 8.22
N TRP A 132 16.96 -0.73 7.02
CA TRP A 132 15.70 -0.94 6.31
C TRP A 132 15.07 -2.29 6.66
N TYR A 133 13.74 -2.33 6.73
CA TYR A 133 13.01 -3.54 7.09
C TYR A 133 13.29 -4.67 6.10
N ASP A 134 13.29 -4.36 4.82
CA ASP A 134 13.38 -5.31 3.70
C ASP A 134 14.72 -6.07 3.62
N ARG A 135 15.71 -5.74 4.46
CA ARG A 135 16.97 -6.49 4.54
C ARG A 135 16.78 -7.97 4.87
N ILE A 136 15.63 -8.33 5.44
CA ILE A 136 15.27 -9.70 5.81
C ILE A 136 14.59 -10.47 4.68
N ILE A 137 14.25 -9.80 3.57
CA ILE A 137 13.58 -10.41 2.42
C ILE A 137 14.63 -11.06 1.55
N GLU A 138 14.58 -12.38 1.44
CA GLU A 138 15.48 -13.17 0.62
C GLU A 138 14.86 -13.42 -0.77
N ARG A 139 15.45 -12.79 -1.79
CA ARG A 139 15.08 -12.91 -3.21
C ARG A 139 16.28 -13.40 -4.02
N PRO A 140 16.07 -14.05 -5.19
CA PRO A 140 17.16 -14.65 -5.95
C PRO A 140 18.03 -13.62 -6.70
N LEU A 141 17.53 -12.40 -6.91
CA LEU A 141 18.24 -11.32 -7.58
C LEU A 141 18.38 -10.11 -6.64
N ASN A 142 19.29 -9.20 -6.98
CA ASN A 142 19.36 -7.89 -6.34
C ASN A 142 18.12 -7.03 -6.68
N ASP A 143 17.92 -5.93 -5.96
CA ASP A 143 16.70 -5.13 -6.09
C ASP A 143 16.46 -4.59 -7.52
N PRO A 144 17.45 -3.98 -8.21
CA PRO A 144 17.29 -3.59 -9.62
C PRO A 144 16.93 -4.74 -10.57
N ASP A 145 17.61 -5.88 -10.48
CA ASP A 145 17.37 -7.03 -11.35
C ASP A 145 16.02 -7.71 -11.06
N MET A 146 15.58 -7.71 -9.80
CA MET A 146 14.23 -8.11 -9.41
C MET A 146 13.19 -7.22 -10.06
N LEU A 147 13.38 -5.89 -10.02
CA LEU A 147 12.47 -4.96 -10.66
C LEU A 147 12.39 -5.21 -12.18
N VAL A 148 13.52 -5.43 -12.86
CA VAL A 148 13.52 -5.72 -14.30
C VAL A 148 12.64 -6.94 -14.64
N SER A 149 12.71 -7.99 -13.82
CA SER A 149 11.89 -9.18 -13.99
C SER A 149 10.40 -8.89 -13.78
N ILE A 150 10.06 -8.14 -12.72
CA ILE A 150 8.68 -7.69 -12.43
C ILE A 150 8.13 -6.83 -13.58
N LEU A 151 8.91 -5.88 -14.10
CA LEU A 151 8.47 -5.02 -15.20
C LEU A 151 8.24 -5.79 -16.51
N LYS A 152 9.01 -6.86 -16.75
CA LYS A 152 8.80 -7.73 -17.91
C LYS A 152 7.45 -8.46 -17.82
N GLU A 153 7.12 -9.04 -16.69
CA GLU A 153 5.83 -9.73 -16.48
C GLU A 153 4.66 -8.73 -16.49
N LEU A 154 4.83 -7.56 -15.86
CA LEU A 154 3.84 -6.48 -15.92
C LEU A 154 3.55 -6.04 -17.35
N LYS A 155 4.61 -5.86 -18.16
CA LYS A 155 4.47 -5.52 -19.58
C LYS A 155 3.67 -6.59 -20.33
N TYR A 156 3.97 -7.87 -20.10
CA TYR A 156 3.25 -8.97 -20.75
C TYR A 156 1.74 -8.91 -20.44
N SER A 157 1.37 -8.73 -19.18
CA SER A 157 -0.04 -8.62 -18.76
C SER A 157 -0.73 -7.39 -19.35
N LEU A 158 -0.05 -6.23 -19.37
CA LEU A 158 -0.60 -5.00 -19.96
C LEU A 158 -0.77 -5.10 -21.49
N ASP A 159 0.19 -5.70 -22.20
CA ASP A 159 0.07 -5.98 -23.64
C ASP A 159 -1.15 -6.87 -23.93
N ALA A 160 -1.34 -7.94 -23.15
CA ALA A 160 -2.47 -8.84 -23.30
C ALA A 160 -3.82 -8.13 -23.06
N LEU A 161 -3.92 -7.32 -22.01
CA LEU A 161 -5.12 -6.55 -21.68
C LEU A 161 -5.44 -5.50 -22.74
N LYS A 162 -4.42 -4.80 -23.25
CA LYS A 162 -4.58 -3.82 -24.34
C LYS A 162 -5.06 -4.48 -25.62
N ASN A 163 -4.48 -5.62 -25.99
CA ASN A 163 -4.92 -6.38 -27.18
C ASN A 163 -6.35 -6.92 -27.03
N ALA A 164 -6.78 -7.23 -25.81
CA ALA A 164 -8.16 -7.61 -25.49
C ALA A 164 -9.14 -6.41 -25.40
N GLY A 165 -8.66 -5.18 -25.58
CA GLY A 165 -9.48 -3.97 -25.51
C GLY A 165 -9.98 -3.62 -24.10
N LYS A 166 -9.32 -4.15 -23.05
CA LYS A 166 -9.69 -3.91 -21.66
C LYS A 166 -9.15 -2.56 -21.18
N GLN A 167 -9.93 -1.87 -20.35
CA GLN A 167 -9.49 -0.76 -19.52
C GLN A 167 -8.94 -1.30 -18.20
N VAL A 168 -7.96 -0.61 -17.61
CA VAL A 168 -7.18 -1.14 -16.48
C VAL A 168 -7.14 -0.16 -15.31
N ILE A 169 -7.47 -0.65 -14.12
CA ILE A 169 -7.01 -0.08 -12.84
C ILE A 169 -5.80 -0.88 -12.41
N VAL A 170 -4.68 -0.23 -12.13
CA VAL A 170 -3.47 -0.87 -11.59
C VAL A 170 -3.42 -0.62 -10.09
N ALA A 171 -3.28 -1.67 -9.29
CA ALA A 171 -2.92 -1.59 -7.89
C ALA A 171 -1.50 -2.13 -7.71
N THR A 172 -0.63 -1.34 -7.07
CA THR A 172 0.75 -1.72 -6.76
C THR A 172 1.14 -1.19 -5.40
N HIS A 173 1.98 -1.90 -4.64
CA HIS A 173 2.35 -1.40 -3.32
C HIS A 173 3.34 -0.22 -3.42
N PHE A 174 4.37 -0.36 -4.27
CA PHE A 174 5.48 0.58 -4.38
C PHE A 174 5.16 1.83 -5.21
N VAL A 175 5.87 2.92 -4.93
CA VAL A 175 5.68 4.22 -5.57
C VAL A 175 6.10 4.16 -7.05
N PRO A 176 5.19 4.47 -7.99
CA PRO A 176 5.47 4.33 -9.41
C PRO A 176 6.23 5.53 -10.01
N LYS A 177 6.19 6.72 -9.38
CA LYS A 177 6.76 7.95 -9.95
C LYS A 177 7.44 8.85 -8.91
N GLN A 178 8.48 9.57 -9.32
CA GLN A 178 9.27 10.42 -8.42
C GLN A 178 8.46 11.61 -7.88
N GLU A 179 7.46 12.06 -8.61
CA GLU A 179 6.55 13.16 -8.28
C GLU A 179 5.80 12.91 -6.95
N PHE A 180 5.68 11.64 -6.55
CA PHE A 180 5.05 11.24 -5.30
C PHE A 180 6.04 11.07 -4.13
N VAL A 181 7.34 11.20 -4.39
CA VAL A 181 8.41 11.10 -3.39
C VAL A 181 8.71 12.48 -2.81
N ARG A 182 8.88 12.55 -1.49
CA ARG A 182 9.29 13.80 -0.81
C ARG A 182 10.78 13.81 -0.55
N TYR A 183 11.38 14.92 -0.91
CA TYR A 183 12.76 15.24 -0.59
C TYR A 183 12.78 16.32 0.50
N PHE A 184 13.66 16.14 1.47
CA PHE A 184 13.85 17.01 2.61
C PHE A 184 15.20 17.71 2.53
N ASP A 185 15.27 18.94 3.02
CA ASP A 185 16.50 19.71 3.13
C ASP A 185 16.85 19.96 4.62
N GLY A 186 18.08 20.41 4.87
CA GLY A 186 18.53 20.82 6.20
C GLY A 186 18.58 19.67 7.22
N GLU A 187 18.05 19.87 8.42
CA GLU A 187 18.13 18.88 9.51
C GLU A 187 17.43 17.54 9.22
N TYR A 188 16.54 17.51 8.21
CA TYR A 188 15.78 16.34 7.80
C TYR A 188 16.35 15.64 6.55
N GLU A 189 17.42 16.16 5.95
CA GLU A 189 18.00 15.61 4.69
C GLU A 189 18.35 14.13 4.81
N ARG A 190 18.80 13.67 5.98
CA ARG A 190 19.11 12.25 6.23
C ARG A 190 17.94 11.30 5.93
N TRP A 191 16.69 11.78 6.02
CA TRP A 191 15.51 10.97 5.72
C TRP A 191 15.38 10.63 4.25
N ASN A 192 16.02 11.38 3.34
CA ASN A 192 16.03 11.07 1.91
C ASN A 192 16.67 9.73 1.57
N GLN A 193 17.44 9.14 2.50
CA GLN A 193 18.02 7.81 2.31
C GLN A 193 16.94 6.74 2.12
N ILE A 194 15.77 6.88 2.74
CA ILE A 194 14.67 5.91 2.58
C ILE A 194 14.09 5.93 1.17
N ASN A 195 14.25 7.04 0.43
CA ASN A 195 13.66 7.19 -0.90
C ASN A 195 14.18 6.13 -1.87
N ALA A 196 15.39 5.61 -1.65
CA ALA A 196 15.93 4.47 -2.41
C ALA A 196 15.00 3.24 -2.41
N PHE A 197 14.22 3.04 -1.35
CA PHE A 197 13.42 1.82 -1.13
C PHE A 197 11.92 2.05 -1.29
N LEU A 198 11.51 3.22 -1.81
CA LEU A 198 10.08 3.56 -1.95
C LEU A 198 9.45 3.05 -3.25
N GLY A 199 10.24 2.80 -4.28
CA GLY A 199 9.75 2.35 -5.58
C GLY A 199 10.74 2.66 -6.69
N ALA A 200 10.24 2.80 -7.92
CA ALA A 200 11.09 2.95 -9.08
C ALA A 200 10.47 3.80 -10.19
N LYS A 201 11.29 4.63 -10.83
CA LYS A 201 10.92 5.43 -12.01
C LYS A 201 10.47 4.57 -13.18
N ALA A 202 11.20 3.47 -13.43
CA ALA A 202 10.94 2.57 -14.54
C ALA A 202 9.52 1.97 -14.51
N THR A 203 8.91 1.83 -13.32
CA THR A 203 7.52 1.43 -13.18
C THR A 203 6.58 2.46 -13.81
N GLY A 204 6.69 3.72 -13.40
CA GLY A 204 5.88 4.81 -13.96
C GLY A 204 6.10 5.03 -15.45
N GLU A 205 7.36 4.92 -15.90
CA GLU A 205 7.73 5.02 -17.32
C GLU A 205 7.06 3.92 -18.15
N LEU A 206 7.02 2.68 -17.66
CA LEU A 206 6.30 1.59 -18.33
C LEU A 206 4.80 1.87 -18.40
N LEU A 207 4.18 2.25 -17.28
CA LEU A 207 2.73 2.49 -17.21
C LEU A 207 2.29 3.62 -18.17
N GLU A 208 3.11 4.64 -18.36
CA GLU A 208 2.83 5.75 -19.29
C GLU A 208 2.78 5.34 -20.77
N THR A 209 3.29 4.16 -21.12
CA THR A 209 3.20 3.64 -22.50
C THR A 209 1.81 3.07 -22.85
N TYR A 210 0.92 2.97 -21.87
CA TYR A 210 -0.42 2.40 -22.01
C TYR A 210 -1.51 3.45 -21.78
N ASP A 211 -2.29 3.72 -22.83
CA ASP A 211 -3.42 4.65 -22.88
C ASP A 211 -4.73 4.06 -22.32
N ASN A 212 -4.78 2.75 -22.10
CA ASN A 212 -5.93 2.05 -21.53
C ASN A 212 -5.86 1.90 -19.99
N ILE A 213 -4.86 2.50 -19.34
CA ILE A 213 -4.77 2.59 -17.88
C ILE A 213 -5.55 3.82 -17.42
N GLN A 214 -6.61 3.60 -16.65
CA GLN A 214 -7.47 4.67 -16.15
C GLN A 214 -6.94 5.26 -14.83
N GLN A 215 -6.48 4.38 -13.94
CA GLN A 215 -5.97 4.79 -12.63
C GLN A 215 -4.90 3.82 -12.11
N VAL A 216 -3.92 4.38 -11.39
CA VAL A 216 -2.91 3.67 -10.64
C VAL A 216 -3.06 4.02 -9.16
N VAL A 217 -3.30 3.01 -8.33
CA VAL A 217 -3.43 3.15 -6.87
C VAL A 217 -2.25 2.49 -6.19
N PHE A 218 -1.59 3.22 -5.29
CA PHE A 218 -0.38 2.75 -4.61
C PHE A 218 -0.30 3.10 -3.12
N GLY A 219 0.69 2.52 -2.42
CA GLY A 219 0.83 2.58 -0.95
C GLY A 219 2.25 2.94 -0.48
N HIS A 220 2.73 2.24 0.55
CA HIS A 220 4.10 2.20 1.10
C HIS A 220 4.58 3.47 1.81
N THR A 221 4.27 4.64 1.26
CA THR A 221 4.77 5.93 1.79
C THR A 221 4.11 6.36 3.10
N HIS A 222 3.02 5.69 3.50
CA HIS A 222 2.13 6.10 4.59
C HIS A 222 1.61 7.54 4.45
N ARG A 223 1.64 8.09 3.23
CA ARG A 223 1.16 9.42 2.92
C ARG A 223 -0.03 9.34 1.98
N ARG A 224 -1.11 10.00 2.38
CA ARG A 224 -2.28 10.16 1.53
C ARG A 224 -1.99 11.19 0.45
N ILE A 225 -2.21 10.79 -0.79
CA ILE A 225 -2.07 11.58 -2.00
C ILE A 225 -3.43 11.52 -2.69
N ASP A 226 -4.10 12.68 -2.72
CA ASP A 226 -5.34 12.85 -3.47
C ASP A 226 -5.11 12.60 -4.96
N ASN A 227 -6.20 12.38 -5.71
CA ASN A 227 -6.11 12.03 -7.11
C ASN A 227 -5.36 13.11 -7.93
N GLN A 228 -4.30 12.70 -8.61
CA GLN A 228 -3.53 13.54 -9.54
C GLN A 228 -3.56 12.92 -10.93
N VAL A 229 -3.88 13.72 -11.94
CA VAL A 229 -3.87 13.26 -13.34
C VAL A 229 -2.54 13.64 -13.97
N ILE A 230 -1.80 12.64 -14.45
CA ILE A 230 -0.52 12.81 -15.15
C ILE A 230 -0.63 12.06 -16.48
N ASN A 231 -0.45 12.78 -17.59
CA ASN A 231 -0.50 12.21 -18.95
C ASN A 231 -1.78 11.41 -19.25
N GLY A 232 -2.91 11.82 -18.68
CA GLY A 232 -4.22 11.18 -18.88
C GLY A 232 -4.55 10.07 -17.87
N THR A 233 -3.57 9.60 -17.09
CA THR A 233 -3.77 8.56 -16.07
C THR A 233 -3.97 9.18 -14.69
N SER A 234 -4.96 8.69 -13.94
CA SER A 234 -5.18 9.09 -12.54
C SER A 234 -4.22 8.35 -11.61
N TYR A 235 -3.62 9.04 -10.64
CA TYR A 235 -2.75 8.46 -9.63
C TYR A 235 -3.24 8.87 -8.24
N SER A 236 -3.31 7.92 -7.32
CA SER A 236 -3.74 8.19 -5.95
C SER A 236 -3.10 7.21 -4.97
N ALA A 237 -2.85 7.65 -3.74
CA ALA A 237 -2.40 6.79 -2.66
C ALA A 237 -3.19 7.12 -1.41
N ARG A 238 -3.79 6.11 -0.77
CA ARG A 238 -4.54 6.31 0.48
C ARG A 238 -4.15 5.28 1.55
N PRO A 239 -2.85 5.07 1.81
CA PRO A 239 -2.42 4.13 2.83
C PRO A 239 -3.03 4.50 4.19
N LEU A 240 -3.38 3.47 4.99
CA LEU A 240 -3.79 3.69 6.37
C LEU A 240 -2.56 4.07 7.22
N GLY A 241 -1.47 3.31 7.09
CA GLY A 241 -0.22 3.52 7.80
C GLY A 241 -0.32 3.11 9.26
N TYR A 242 0.65 3.52 10.09
CA TYR A 242 0.66 3.12 11.49
C TYR A 242 -0.23 4.00 12.37
N PHE A 243 -0.74 3.46 13.47
CA PHE A 243 -1.64 4.17 14.36
C PHE A 243 -1.06 5.48 14.92
N TYR A 244 0.27 5.60 15.01
CA TYR A 244 0.94 6.82 15.46
C TYR A 244 1.17 7.86 14.34
N GLU A 245 0.75 7.57 13.12
CA GLU A 245 0.81 8.45 11.94
C GLU A 245 -0.59 8.91 11.49
N TRP A 246 -1.64 8.22 11.93
CA TRP A 246 -3.03 8.53 11.58
C TRP A 246 -3.45 9.96 11.92
N HIS A 247 -4.36 10.52 11.11
CA HIS A 247 -4.96 11.82 11.39
C HIS A 247 -5.71 11.81 12.72
N LEU A 248 -6.50 10.76 12.98
CA LEU A 248 -7.15 10.49 14.27
C LEU A 248 -6.21 10.66 15.46
N THR A 249 -5.01 10.08 15.39
CA THR A 249 -4.05 10.12 16.51
C THR A 249 -3.40 11.49 16.65
N LYS A 250 -3.16 12.17 15.53
CA LYS A 250 -2.72 13.56 15.54
C LYS A 250 -3.75 14.46 16.22
N ASP A 251 -5.03 14.32 15.87
CA ASP A 251 -6.11 15.12 16.44
C ASP A 251 -6.24 14.87 17.94
N PHE A 252 -6.25 13.61 18.38
CA PHE A 252 -6.23 13.24 19.80
C PHE A 252 -5.08 13.92 20.57
N MET A 253 -3.86 13.88 20.00
CA MET A 253 -2.67 14.46 20.64
C MET A 253 -2.77 15.98 20.82
N LEU A 254 -3.28 16.68 19.81
CA LEU A 254 -3.35 18.14 19.81
C LEU A 254 -4.54 18.66 20.63
N GLU A 255 -5.71 18.04 20.51
CA GLU A 255 -6.92 18.41 21.24
C GLU A 255 -6.75 18.25 22.75
N ASN A 256 -6.09 17.16 23.17
CA ASN A 256 -5.79 16.90 24.59
C ASN A 256 -4.52 17.60 25.09
N LYS A 257 -3.90 18.47 24.26
CA LYS A 257 -2.69 19.24 24.58
C LYS A 257 -1.52 18.37 25.06
N LEU A 258 -1.46 17.12 24.58
CA LEU A 258 -0.39 16.19 24.88
C LEU A 258 0.90 16.55 24.12
N MET A 259 0.76 17.33 23.04
CA MET A 259 1.87 17.87 22.24
C MET A 259 1.53 19.27 21.73
N THR A 260 2.54 20.14 21.61
CA THR A 260 2.40 21.47 20.97
C THR A 260 2.54 21.40 19.45
N SER A 261 3.31 20.45 18.96
CA SER A 261 3.44 20.11 17.54
C SER A 261 3.49 18.60 17.39
N PHE A 262 2.81 18.07 16.38
CA PHE A 262 2.71 16.62 16.19
C PHE A 262 4.08 16.04 15.78
N ASN A 263 4.50 15.00 16.50
CA ASN A 263 5.71 14.25 16.17
C ASN A 263 5.44 12.75 16.41
N PRO A 264 5.32 11.93 15.34
CA PRO A 264 4.93 10.52 15.43
C PRO A 264 5.89 9.68 16.28
N TYR A 265 7.18 10.03 16.34
CA TYR A 265 8.19 9.31 17.12
C TYR A 265 7.93 9.37 18.63
N LYS A 266 7.21 10.39 19.11
CA LYS A 266 6.90 10.56 20.54
C LYS A 266 5.55 9.95 20.93
N VAL A 267 4.68 9.69 19.96
CA VAL A 267 3.29 9.26 20.17
C VAL A 267 3.21 7.99 21.02
N ARG A 268 3.95 6.93 20.64
CA ARG A 268 3.95 5.65 21.39
C ARG A 268 4.28 5.84 22.86
N ARG A 269 5.23 6.72 23.19
CA ARG A 269 5.65 6.98 24.58
C ARG A 269 4.56 7.70 25.35
N ILE A 270 3.89 8.67 24.72
CA ILE A 270 2.85 9.49 25.34
C ILE A 270 1.59 8.66 25.57
N LEU A 271 1.15 7.87 24.57
CA LEU A 271 -0.06 7.05 24.64
C LEU A 271 -0.03 5.98 25.73
N ARG A 272 1.15 5.53 26.17
CA ARG A 272 1.27 4.56 27.28
C ARG A 272 0.55 5.03 28.55
N ASN A 273 0.44 6.34 28.77
CA ASN A 273 -0.21 6.92 29.95
C ASN A 273 -1.62 7.44 29.67
N GLN A 274 -2.15 7.25 28.45
CA GLN A 274 -3.44 7.78 27.97
C GLN A 274 -4.18 6.71 27.16
N GLN A 275 -3.92 5.42 27.46
CA GLN A 275 -4.33 4.32 26.59
C GLN A 275 -5.84 4.13 26.57
N ASP A 276 -6.50 4.31 27.72
CA ASP A 276 -7.94 4.13 27.84
C ASP A 276 -8.68 5.27 27.12
N GLU A 277 -8.29 6.53 27.36
CA GLU A 277 -8.85 7.69 26.68
C GLU A 277 -8.62 7.63 25.16
N PHE A 278 -7.43 7.19 24.75
CA PHE A 278 -7.13 7.00 23.33
C PHE A 278 -7.95 5.87 22.71
N ASN A 279 -8.18 4.76 23.41
CA ASN A 279 -9.01 3.66 22.92
C ASN A 279 -10.46 4.11 22.74
N GLU A 280 -11.01 4.87 23.69
CA GLU A 280 -12.36 5.45 23.57
C GLU A 280 -12.46 6.44 22.40
N TYR A 281 -11.45 7.28 22.22
CA TYR A 281 -11.39 8.20 21.08
C TYR A 281 -11.28 7.42 19.77
N ARG A 282 -10.38 6.44 19.71
CA ARG A 282 -10.19 5.56 18.55
C ARG A 282 -11.49 4.87 18.15
N ALA A 283 -12.23 4.30 19.10
CA ALA A 283 -13.50 3.63 18.82
C ALA A 283 -14.54 4.56 18.15
N LYS A 284 -14.53 5.86 18.47
CA LYS A 284 -15.44 6.87 17.90
C LYS A 284 -15.00 7.35 16.52
N HIS A 285 -13.70 7.46 16.29
CA HIS A 285 -13.14 8.16 15.12
C HIS A 285 -12.55 7.23 14.05
N LEU A 286 -12.28 5.95 14.36
CA LEU A 286 -11.57 5.03 13.46
C LEU A 286 -12.30 4.79 12.14
N LYS A 287 -13.64 4.74 12.14
CA LYS A 287 -14.41 4.62 10.90
C LYS A 287 -14.15 5.78 9.93
N SER A 288 -13.98 7.00 10.46
CA SER A 288 -13.60 8.17 9.65
C SER A 288 -12.18 8.06 9.11
N GLU A 289 -11.26 7.53 9.91
CA GLU A 289 -9.87 7.28 9.49
C GLU A 289 -9.82 6.26 8.34
N PHE A 290 -10.54 5.13 8.46
CA PHE A 290 -10.68 4.15 7.38
C PHE A 290 -11.26 4.76 6.11
N ASN A 291 -12.28 5.62 6.25
CA ASN A 291 -12.88 6.28 5.10
C ASN A 291 -11.91 7.21 4.36
N GLN A 292 -11.00 7.87 5.08
CA GLN A 292 -9.95 8.69 4.47
C GLN A 292 -8.85 7.83 3.81
N ALA A 293 -8.66 6.60 4.28
CA ALA A 293 -7.75 5.60 3.73
C ALA A 293 -8.37 4.73 2.63
N LEU A 294 -9.61 5.00 2.22
CA LEU A 294 -10.30 4.23 1.19
C LEU A 294 -10.31 4.99 -0.15
N THR A 295 -9.74 4.36 -1.18
CA THR A 295 -9.94 4.76 -2.57
C THR A 295 -11.16 4.05 -3.12
N ILE A 296 -12.07 4.79 -3.77
CA ILE A 296 -13.33 4.26 -4.30
C ILE A 296 -13.39 4.52 -5.79
N ILE A 297 -13.64 3.45 -6.57
CA ILE A 297 -13.75 3.50 -8.03
C ILE A 297 -15.06 2.82 -8.44
N ASP A 298 -15.94 3.55 -9.12
CA ASP A 298 -17.19 3.00 -9.65
C ASP A 298 -16.96 2.23 -10.95
N TYR A 299 -17.67 1.12 -11.16
CA TYR A 299 -17.56 0.29 -12.36
C TYR A 299 -18.86 -0.45 -12.74
#